data_AF-A0A6N7Q0U1-F1
#
_entry.id   AF-A0A6N7Q0U1-F1
#
_cell.length_a   1.000
_cell.length_b   1.000
_cell.length_c   1.000
_cell.angle_alpha   90.00
_cell.angle_beta   90.00
_cell.angle_gamma   90.00
#
_symmetry.space_group_name_H-M   'P 1'
#
loop_
_entity.id
_entity.type
_entity.pdbx_description
1 polymer ?
#
loop_
_entity_poly.entity_id
_entity_poly.type
_entity_poly.pdbx_seq_one_letter_code
_entity_poly.pdbx_strand_id
1 'polypeptide(L)'
;MSDEDTDDLEGEDEGHEDDEGEGEEEESEHEVLFDEETEGVLVAGKRFSASGMTRRQLGELASHVEKVAEKTGIALTVVPGGDYTDTGPSPDDTVYTEVVVGLEGGRGGTYGPDTIARDMALRALEKAKVIPAEVWAEISEKLEGRERQGLSEAEVRMHFVCVGPLAAATLAFGVLGTEDAPGPGKYMRGVDMEQMPHTEGVWGLRVAYVQYEGPESEEVDLGEGAHAERVKELGAADARYFILARYD
;
A
#
# COMPACT_ATOMS: atom_id res chain seq x y z
N MET A 1 -58.82 -25.06 77.84
CA MET A 1 -58.58 -23.92 78.74
C MET A 1 -57.20 -23.39 78.38
N SER A 2 -57.14 -22.06 78.17
CA SER A 2 -55.98 -21.20 77.85
C SER A 2 -55.31 -21.40 76.47
N ASP A 3 -55.92 -20.77 75.45
CA ASP A 3 -55.54 -19.51 74.79
C ASP A 3 -54.06 -19.10 74.59
N GLU A 4 -53.91 -18.23 73.58
CA GLU A 4 -52.82 -17.30 73.16
C GLU A 4 -51.94 -17.82 72.01
N ASP A 5 -52.17 -17.42 70.74
CA ASP A 5 -52.04 -16.10 70.05
C ASP A 5 -50.62 -15.80 69.51
N THR A 6 -50.60 -15.06 68.40
CA THR A 6 -49.50 -14.38 67.64
C THR A 6 -49.14 -15.05 66.30
N ASP A 7 -49.61 -14.51 65.18
CA ASP A 7 -49.14 -13.32 64.41
C ASP A 7 -48.33 -13.84 63.20
N ASP A 8 -48.85 -13.71 61.99
CA ASP A 8 -48.74 -12.55 61.10
C ASP A 8 -47.41 -12.58 60.33
N LEU A 9 -47.50 -12.61 59.00
CA LEU A 9 -46.74 -11.82 58.03
C LEU A 9 -46.59 -12.51 56.67
N GLU A 10 -47.00 -11.74 55.68
CA GLU A 10 -46.92 -11.92 54.25
C GLU A 10 -45.48 -12.09 53.74
N GLY A 11 -45.35 -12.76 52.60
CA GLY A 11 -44.09 -12.89 51.86
C GLY A 11 -44.41 -13.26 50.42
N GLU A 12 -44.78 -12.23 49.66
CA GLU A 12 -44.85 -12.27 48.19
C GLU A 12 -43.45 -12.42 47.59
N ASP A 13 -43.46 -12.96 46.36
CA ASP A 13 -42.61 -12.59 45.22
C ASP A 13 -41.10 -12.88 45.30
N GLU A 14 -40.64 -13.78 44.43
CA GLU A 14 -39.51 -13.47 43.53
C GLU A 14 -39.74 -14.23 42.21
N GLY A 15 -40.18 -13.47 41.20
CA GLY A 15 -40.23 -13.89 39.80
C GLY A 15 -38.87 -14.33 39.27
N HIS A 16 -38.90 -15.41 38.48
CA HIS A 16 -37.79 -15.85 37.66
C HIS A 16 -37.76 -14.94 36.42
N GLU A 17 -36.83 -13.99 36.38
CA GLU A 17 -36.49 -13.28 35.14
C GLU A 17 -35.53 -14.18 34.34
N ASP A 18 -36.05 -14.70 33.24
CA ASP A 18 -35.26 -15.36 32.21
C ASP A 18 -34.35 -14.31 31.56
N ASP A 19 -33.06 -14.43 31.84
CA ASP A 19 -31.95 -13.69 31.24
C ASP A 19 -31.75 -14.17 29.79
N GLU A 20 -32.55 -13.62 28.86
CA GLU A 20 -32.26 -13.71 27.42
C GLU A 20 -31.16 -12.70 27.10
N GLY A 21 -29.92 -13.10 27.38
CA GLY A 21 -28.73 -12.46 26.85
C GLY A 21 -28.68 -12.64 25.34
N GLU A 22 -29.28 -11.70 24.61
CA GLU A 22 -29.00 -11.46 23.19
C GLU A 22 -27.52 -11.05 23.08
N GLY A 23 -26.66 -12.04 22.87
CA GLY A 23 -25.32 -11.82 22.39
C GLY A 23 -25.40 -11.31 20.96
N GLU A 24 -25.45 -9.99 20.81
CA GLU A 24 -25.04 -9.32 19.57
C GLU A 24 -23.60 -9.75 19.31
N GLU A 25 -23.43 -10.74 18.43
CA GLU A 25 -22.16 -10.97 17.76
C GLU A 25 -21.90 -9.70 16.95
N GLU A 26 -21.17 -8.75 17.54
CA GLU A 26 -20.47 -7.72 16.81
C GLU A 26 -19.58 -8.47 15.81
N GLU A 27 -20.09 -8.62 14.58
CA GLU A 27 -19.24 -8.83 13.41
C GLU A 27 -18.28 -7.66 13.43
N SER A 28 -17.10 -7.85 14.02
CA SER A 28 -16.02 -6.90 13.91
C SER A 28 -15.75 -6.81 12.41
N GLU A 29 -16.22 -5.72 11.80
CA GLU A 29 -15.88 -5.36 10.44
C GLU A 29 -14.36 -5.40 10.39
N HIS A 30 -13.80 -6.44 9.80
CA HIS A 30 -12.36 -6.55 9.58
C HIS A 30 -12.00 -5.45 8.58
N GLU A 31 -11.76 -4.25 9.10
CA GLU A 31 -11.26 -3.14 8.32
C GLU A 31 -9.88 -3.55 7.81
N VAL A 32 -9.74 -3.63 6.49
CA VAL A 32 -8.44 -3.85 5.87
C VAL A 32 -7.63 -2.58 6.10
N LEU A 33 -6.73 -2.64 7.08
CA LEU A 33 -5.75 -1.60 7.33
C LEU A 33 -4.63 -1.76 6.30
N PHE A 34 -4.36 -0.67 5.57
CA PHE A 34 -3.15 -0.59 4.73
C PHE A 34 -1.93 -0.46 5.64
N ASP A 35 -0.77 -0.91 5.14
CA ASP A 35 0.47 -1.02 5.91
C ASP A 35 0.81 0.27 6.67
N GLU A 36 1.17 0.14 7.95
CA GLU A 36 1.46 1.26 8.85
C GLU A 36 2.84 1.90 8.53
N GLU A 37 3.70 1.17 7.82
CA GLU A 37 5.03 1.62 7.47
C GLU A 37 5.07 2.38 6.15
N THR A 38 5.88 3.43 6.18
CA THR A 38 6.15 4.36 5.10
C THR A 38 7.13 3.76 4.10
N GLU A 39 6.77 3.67 2.82
CA GLU A 39 7.63 3.05 1.84
C GLU A 39 7.41 3.53 0.39
N GLY A 40 8.41 3.29 -0.46
CA GLY A 40 8.21 3.22 -1.89
C GLY A 40 7.95 1.78 -2.32
N VAL A 41 6.98 1.58 -3.21
CA VAL A 41 6.61 0.25 -3.70
C VAL A 41 6.66 0.24 -5.23
N LEU A 42 7.31 -0.79 -5.78
CA LEU A 42 7.30 -1.10 -7.20
C LEU A 42 6.24 -2.16 -7.48
N VAL A 43 5.29 -1.85 -8.36
CA VAL A 43 4.19 -2.74 -8.73
C VAL A 43 4.15 -2.93 -10.23
N ALA A 44 4.25 -4.18 -10.66
CA ALA A 44 3.99 -4.59 -12.03
C ALA A 44 2.49 -4.84 -12.21
N GLY A 45 1.78 -3.90 -12.80
CA GLY A 45 0.33 -3.93 -12.76
C GLY A 45 -0.35 -2.94 -13.67
N LYS A 46 -1.65 -2.82 -13.45
CA LYS A 46 -2.50 -1.83 -14.10
C LYS A 46 -2.79 -0.70 -13.12
N ARG A 47 -2.59 0.53 -13.56
CA ARG A 47 -2.90 1.75 -12.81
C ARG A 47 -4.22 2.34 -13.25
N PHE A 48 -5.04 2.78 -12.30
CA PHE A 48 -6.24 3.56 -12.55
C PHE A 48 -6.40 4.66 -11.48
N SER A 49 -7.21 5.67 -11.78
CA SER A 49 -7.57 6.70 -10.79
C SER A 49 -8.76 6.20 -9.96
N ALA A 50 -8.62 6.25 -8.64
CA ALA A 50 -9.69 5.96 -7.69
C ALA A 50 -10.42 7.24 -7.22
N SER A 51 -10.28 8.34 -7.97
CA SER A 51 -10.92 9.62 -7.65
C SER A 51 -12.45 9.50 -7.69
N GLY A 52 -13.06 9.39 -6.52
CA GLY A 52 -14.51 9.18 -6.38
C GLY A 52 -14.88 7.93 -5.57
N MET A 53 -13.91 7.06 -5.28
CA MET A 53 -14.08 5.98 -4.31
C MET A 53 -13.94 6.52 -2.89
N THR A 54 -14.57 5.88 -1.92
CA THR A 54 -14.24 6.09 -0.49
C THR A 54 -13.11 5.19 -0.05
N ARG A 55 -12.47 5.50 1.08
CA ARG A 55 -11.46 4.63 1.69
C ARG A 55 -12.03 3.24 1.98
N ARG A 56 -13.28 3.14 2.44
CA ARG A 56 -13.97 1.85 2.65
C ARG A 56 -14.08 1.05 1.34
N GLN A 57 -14.49 1.69 0.25
CA GLN A 57 -14.58 1.02 -1.06
C GLN A 57 -13.22 0.55 -1.58
N LEU A 58 -12.15 1.28 -1.27
CA LEU A 58 -10.78 0.88 -1.58
C LEU A 58 -10.35 -0.36 -0.75
N GLY A 59 -10.71 -0.42 0.53
CA GLY A 59 -10.54 -1.61 1.36
C GLY A 59 -11.32 -2.82 0.84
N GLU A 60 -12.57 -2.62 0.43
CA GLU A 60 -13.38 -3.69 -0.20
C GLU A 60 -12.77 -4.20 -1.51
N LEU A 61 -12.18 -3.32 -2.32
CA LEU A 61 -11.44 -3.70 -3.52
C LEU A 61 -10.21 -4.54 -3.15
N ALA A 62 -9.45 -4.13 -2.12
CA ALA A 62 -8.29 -4.88 -1.65
C ALA A 62 -8.67 -6.30 -1.20
N SER A 63 -9.71 -6.44 -0.36
CA SER A 63 -10.23 -7.76 0.05
C SER A 63 -10.72 -8.59 -1.14
N HIS A 64 -11.32 -7.96 -2.14
CA HIS A 64 -11.77 -8.66 -3.35
C HIS A 64 -10.58 -9.17 -4.18
N VAL A 65 -9.55 -8.35 -4.36
CA VAL A 65 -8.32 -8.74 -5.06
C VAL A 65 -7.61 -9.88 -4.34
N GLU A 66 -7.57 -9.87 -3.00
CA GLU A 66 -7.02 -10.97 -2.20
C GLU A 66 -7.79 -12.29 -2.45
N LYS A 67 -9.12 -12.26 -2.45
CA LYS A 67 -9.95 -13.43 -2.78
C LYS A 67 -9.69 -13.95 -4.20
N VAL A 68 -9.51 -13.05 -5.17
CA VAL A 68 -9.12 -13.42 -6.55
C VAL A 68 -7.71 -14.03 -6.58
N ALA A 69 -6.78 -13.47 -5.81
CA ALA A 69 -5.42 -13.98 -5.69
C ALA A 69 -5.39 -15.41 -5.13
N GLU A 70 -6.13 -15.67 -4.04
CA GLU A 70 -6.27 -16.99 -3.44
C GLU A 70 -6.88 -18.01 -4.41
N LYS A 71 -7.98 -17.64 -5.08
CA LYS A 71 -8.68 -18.49 -6.05
C LYS A 71 -7.81 -18.88 -7.24
N THR A 72 -6.98 -17.95 -7.73
CA THR A 72 -6.17 -18.13 -8.94
C THR A 72 -4.75 -18.63 -8.66
N GLY A 73 -4.28 -18.52 -7.41
CA GLY A 73 -2.89 -18.76 -7.03
C GLY A 73 -1.91 -17.70 -7.53
N ILE A 74 -2.40 -16.51 -7.90
CA ILE A 74 -1.59 -15.38 -8.39
C ILE A 74 -1.51 -14.35 -7.27
N ALA A 75 -0.31 -14.06 -6.76
CA ALA A 75 -0.09 -13.14 -5.63
C ALA A 75 -0.29 -11.66 -6.00
N LEU A 76 -1.55 -11.25 -6.18
CA LEU A 76 -1.95 -9.89 -6.53
C LEU A 76 -2.06 -9.01 -5.29
N THR A 77 -1.73 -7.73 -5.45
CA THR A 77 -1.84 -6.70 -4.43
C THR A 77 -2.52 -5.44 -4.98
N VAL A 78 -3.09 -4.64 -4.09
CA VAL A 78 -3.66 -3.32 -4.36
C VAL A 78 -2.82 -2.29 -3.61
N VAL A 79 -2.21 -1.38 -4.35
CA VAL A 79 -1.30 -0.37 -3.79
C VAL A 79 -1.84 1.02 -4.14
N PRO A 80 -2.55 1.69 -3.21
CA PRO A 80 -2.96 3.07 -3.37
C PRO A 80 -1.81 4.04 -3.07
N GLY A 81 -1.71 5.14 -3.81
CA GLY A 81 -0.72 6.19 -3.53
C GLY A 81 -1.19 7.13 -2.43
N GLY A 82 -0.43 7.30 -1.35
CA GLY A 82 -0.81 8.23 -0.28
C GLY A 82 -0.93 7.59 1.11
N ASP A 83 -1.48 8.37 2.06
CA ASP A 83 -1.78 7.90 3.41
C ASP A 83 -3.15 7.23 3.47
N TYR A 84 -3.18 5.90 3.57
CA TYR A 84 -4.41 5.14 3.85
C TYR A 84 -4.26 4.27 5.10
N THR A 85 -3.30 4.62 5.96
CA THR A 85 -3.11 4.02 7.29
C THR A 85 -4.19 4.49 8.25
N ASP A 86 -4.16 4.04 9.50
CA ASP A 86 -5.10 4.47 10.54
C ASP A 86 -5.08 5.99 10.79
N THR A 87 -3.97 6.67 10.47
CA THR A 87 -3.86 8.15 10.52
C THR A 87 -4.37 8.88 9.28
N GLY A 88 -4.72 8.14 8.22
CA GLY A 88 -5.23 8.66 6.95
C GLY A 88 -6.69 9.13 6.99
N PRO A 89 -7.32 9.35 5.82
CA PRO A 89 -8.72 9.79 5.70
C PRO A 89 -9.70 8.85 6.42
N SER A 90 -10.85 9.38 6.86
CA SER A 90 -11.93 8.56 7.43
C SER A 90 -12.42 7.50 6.42
N PRO A 91 -12.96 6.35 6.84
CA PRO A 91 -13.47 5.32 5.92
C PRO A 91 -14.49 5.84 4.89
N ASP A 92 -15.28 6.84 5.26
CA ASP A 92 -16.29 7.47 4.41
C ASP A 92 -15.77 8.64 3.55
N ASP A 93 -14.52 9.06 3.75
CA ASP A 93 -13.93 10.13 2.97
C ASP A 93 -13.62 9.66 1.55
N THR A 94 -13.92 10.53 0.59
CA THR A 94 -13.55 10.31 -0.82
C THR A 94 -12.04 10.40 -0.97
N VAL A 95 -11.46 9.41 -1.62
CA VAL A 95 -10.04 9.35 -1.94
C VAL A 95 -9.77 10.00 -3.29
N TYR A 96 -8.62 10.66 -3.40
CA TYR A 96 -8.19 11.35 -4.63
C TYR A 96 -6.84 10.83 -5.08
N THR A 97 -6.77 9.52 -5.32
CA THR A 97 -5.50 8.84 -5.57
C THR A 97 -5.44 8.05 -6.87
N GLU A 98 -4.23 7.72 -7.29
CA GLU A 98 -3.96 6.62 -8.21
C GLU A 98 -3.73 5.30 -7.45
N VAL A 99 -4.34 4.23 -7.97
CA VAL A 99 -4.21 2.88 -7.42
C VAL A 99 -3.56 1.99 -8.47
N VAL A 100 -2.61 1.16 -8.05
CA VAL A 100 -2.00 0.13 -8.88
C VAL A 100 -2.39 -1.25 -8.37
N VAL A 101 -2.95 -2.07 -9.26
CA VAL A 101 -3.26 -3.48 -8.96
C VAL A 101 -2.32 -4.36 -9.77
N GLY A 102 -1.58 -5.26 -9.10
CA GLY A 102 -0.58 -6.07 -9.78
C GLY A 102 0.26 -6.94 -8.87
N LEU A 103 1.46 -7.29 -9.36
CA LEU A 103 2.45 -8.07 -8.63
C LEU A 103 3.53 -7.14 -8.08
N GLU A 104 3.88 -7.29 -6.80
CA GLU A 104 4.97 -6.52 -6.21
C GLU A 104 6.32 -6.90 -6.84
N GLY A 105 7.07 -5.88 -7.27
CA GLY A 105 8.43 -5.98 -7.81
C GLY A 105 9.52 -5.62 -6.80
N GLY A 106 9.14 -4.99 -5.68
CA GLY A 106 10.01 -4.65 -4.55
C GLY A 106 9.42 -3.51 -3.72
N ARG A 107 9.84 -3.42 -2.45
CA ARG A 107 9.38 -2.42 -1.47
C ARG A 107 10.52 -1.99 -0.55
N GLY A 108 10.38 -0.84 0.09
CA GLY A 108 11.29 -0.39 1.16
C GLY A 108 11.52 1.12 1.18
N GLY A 109 12.61 1.53 1.83
CA GLY A 109 13.05 2.92 1.95
C GLY A 109 12.63 3.63 3.23
N THR A 110 11.96 2.95 4.16
CA THR A 110 11.30 3.49 5.37
C THR A 110 12.20 4.39 6.22
N TYR A 111 13.48 4.06 6.31
CA TYR A 111 14.46 4.82 7.10
C TYR A 111 15.73 5.12 6.30
N GLY A 112 16.30 4.09 5.67
CA GLY A 112 17.53 4.17 4.88
C GLY A 112 17.33 3.67 3.46
N PRO A 113 18.38 3.71 2.62
CA PRO A 113 18.31 3.19 1.27
C PRO A 113 18.12 1.67 1.23
N ASP A 114 17.01 1.21 0.67
CA ASP A 114 16.79 -0.21 0.42
C ASP A 114 17.13 -0.59 -1.01
N THR A 115 17.92 -1.65 -1.18
CA THR A 115 18.33 -2.11 -2.51
C THR A 115 17.20 -2.90 -3.18
N ILE A 116 16.89 -2.57 -4.42
CA ILE A 116 15.93 -3.33 -5.23
C ILE A 116 16.64 -4.26 -6.20
N ALA A 117 16.23 -5.54 -6.16
CA ALA A 117 16.63 -6.53 -7.12
C ALA A 117 15.89 -6.31 -8.46
N ARG A 118 16.57 -5.68 -9.43
CA ARG A 118 16.00 -5.38 -10.76
C ARG A 118 15.42 -6.61 -11.46
N ASP A 119 16.05 -7.78 -11.33
CA ASP A 119 15.59 -9.02 -11.94
C ASP A 119 14.26 -9.51 -11.34
N MET A 120 14.05 -9.29 -10.03
CA MET A 120 12.78 -9.58 -9.38
C MET A 120 11.66 -8.68 -9.90
N ALA A 121 11.90 -7.37 -10.01
CA ALA A 121 10.94 -6.43 -10.57
C ALA A 121 10.58 -6.78 -12.04
N LEU A 122 11.58 -7.14 -12.87
CA LEU A 122 11.33 -7.55 -14.25
C LEU A 122 10.56 -8.87 -14.34
N ARG A 123 10.84 -9.85 -13.47
CA ARG A 123 10.04 -11.09 -13.38
C ARG A 123 8.60 -10.82 -12.97
N ALA A 124 8.36 -9.89 -12.04
CA ALA A 124 7.01 -9.46 -11.69
C ALA A 124 6.30 -8.88 -12.92
N LEU A 125 6.97 -8.04 -13.71
CA LEU A 125 6.43 -7.48 -14.96
C LEU A 125 6.11 -8.54 -16.02
N GLU A 126 7.01 -9.50 -16.24
CA GLU A 126 6.78 -10.61 -17.17
C GLU A 126 5.59 -11.46 -16.75
N LYS A 127 5.48 -11.79 -15.46
CA LYS A 127 4.34 -12.52 -14.90
C LYS A 127 3.04 -11.72 -15.02
N ALA A 128 3.07 -10.43 -14.72
CA ALA A 128 1.87 -9.59 -14.76
C ALA A 128 1.30 -9.47 -16.19
N LYS A 129 2.18 -9.40 -17.21
CA LYS A 129 1.78 -9.33 -18.62
C LYS A 129 1.07 -10.58 -19.14
N VAL A 130 1.24 -11.72 -18.49
CA VAL A 130 0.61 -12.99 -18.87
C VAL A 130 -0.56 -13.37 -17.98
N ILE A 131 -0.97 -12.50 -17.04
CA ILE A 131 -2.19 -12.70 -16.25
C ILE A 131 -3.38 -12.77 -17.21
N PRO A 132 -4.21 -13.84 -17.14
CA PRO A 132 -5.35 -14.00 -18.04
C PRO A 132 -6.35 -12.84 -17.95
N ALA A 133 -6.97 -12.50 -19.08
CA ALA A 133 -7.90 -11.38 -19.17
C ALA A 133 -9.12 -11.55 -18.23
N GLU A 134 -9.54 -12.79 -17.99
CA GLU A 134 -10.61 -13.14 -17.06
C GLU A 134 -10.30 -12.77 -15.60
N VAL A 135 -9.03 -12.83 -15.18
CA VAL A 135 -8.62 -12.41 -13.82
C VAL A 135 -8.75 -10.89 -13.68
N TRP A 136 -8.30 -10.13 -14.68
CA TRP A 136 -8.48 -8.68 -14.70
C TRP A 136 -9.96 -8.28 -14.76
N ALA A 137 -10.76 -9.02 -15.51
CA ALA A 137 -12.20 -8.80 -15.57
C ALA A 137 -12.86 -9.03 -14.20
N GLU A 138 -12.48 -10.10 -13.49
CA GLU A 138 -12.99 -10.43 -12.15
C GLU A 138 -12.63 -9.36 -11.12
N ILE A 139 -11.40 -8.84 -11.14
CA ILE A 139 -11.00 -7.69 -10.30
C ILE A 139 -11.87 -6.46 -10.59
N SER A 140 -12.16 -6.21 -11.86
CA SER A 140 -12.89 -5.02 -12.30
C SER A 140 -14.39 -5.06 -11.93
N GLU A 141 -14.91 -6.17 -11.39
CA GLU A 141 -16.32 -6.29 -11.00
C GLU A 141 -16.70 -5.42 -9.81
N LYS A 142 -15.74 -5.09 -8.93
CA LYS A 142 -15.93 -4.18 -7.78
C LYS A 142 -15.84 -2.70 -8.14
N LEU A 143 -15.42 -2.39 -9.37
CA LEU A 143 -15.29 -1.03 -9.85
C LEU A 143 -16.51 -0.65 -10.68
N GLU A 144 -16.88 0.63 -10.62
CA GLU A 144 -17.95 1.20 -11.43
C GLU A 144 -17.41 2.28 -12.37
N GLY A 145 -18.27 2.79 -13.25
CA GLY A 145 -18.02 4.01 -14.01
C GLY A 145 -16.63 4.14 -14.63
N ARG A 146 -15.92 5.18 -14.20
CA ARG A 146 -14.62 5.60 -14.77
C ARG A 146 -13.48 4.74 -14.25
N GLU A 147 -13.58 4.28 -13.01
CA GLU A 147 -12.60 3.45 -12.33
C GLU A 147 -12.48 2.10 -13.03
N ARG A 148 -13.63 1.47 -13.32
CA ARG A 148 -13.70 0.21 -14.08
C ARG A 148 -13.14 0.36 -15.48
N GLN A 149 -13.51 1.44 -16.18
CA GLN A 149 -13.00 1.73 -17.51
C GLN A 149 -11.48 1.93 -17.47
N GLY A 150 -10.99 2.71 -16.52
CA GLY A 150 -9.57 2.98 -16.30
C GLY A 150 -8.77 1.69 -16.11
N LEU A 151 -9.21 0.79 -15.22
CA LEU A 151 -8.53 -0.48 -15.01
C LEU A 151 -8.62 -1.41 -16.23
N SER A 152 -9.77 -1.45 -16.91
CA SER A 152 -9.98 -2.32 -18.07
C SER A 152 -9.08 -1.92 -19.25
N GLU A 153 -8.96 -0.63 -19.51
CA GLU A 153 -8.18 -0.06 -20.61
C GLU A 153 -6.69 0.09 -20.29
N ALA A 154 -6.32 0.11 -19.00
CA ALA A 154 -4.93 0.23 -18.58
C ALA A 154 -4.06 -0.94 -19.09
N GLU A 155 -2.84 -0.59 -19.47
CA GLU A 155 -1.79 -1.54 -19.82
C GLU A 155 -1.04 -2.00 -18.57
N VAL A 156 -0.47 -3.21 -18.63
CA VAL A 156 0.43 -3.69 -17.59
C VAL A 156 1.80 -3.03 -17.75
N ARG A 157 2.18 -2.19 -16.78
CA ARG A 157 3.47 -1.48 -16.71
C ARG A 157 4.07 -1.64 -15.32
N MET A 158 5.31 -1.17 -15.14
CA MET A 158 5.92 -1.07 -13.83
C MET A 158 5.66 0.33 -13.29
N HIS A 159 5.06 0.41 -12.10
CA HIS A 159 4.73 1.66 -11.43
C HIS A 159 5.49 1.75 -10.11
N PHE A 160 6.01 2.93 -9.82
CA PHE A 160 6.54 3.28 -8.51
C PHE A 160 5.48 4.10 -7.76
N VAL A 161 5.17 3.70 -6.53
CA VAL A 161 4.07 4.26 -5.72
C VAL A 161 4.60 4.61 -4.33
N CYS A 162 4.14 5.71 -3.76
CA CYS A 162 4.41 6.09 -2.37
C CYS A 162 3.27 5.61 -1.46
N VAL A 163 3.57 4.90 -0.38
CA VAL A 163 2.58 4.39 0.58
C VAL A 163 2.97 4.71 2.01
N GLY A 164 2.00 4.65 2.92
CA GLY A 164 2.20 4.98 4.34
C GLY A 164 2.41 6.48 4.53
N PRO A 165 2.47 6.99 5.78
CA PRO A 165 2.29 8.40 6.17
C PRO A 165 3.32 9.43 5.65
N LEU A 166 4.10 9.12 4.60
CA LEU A 166 5.17 10.00 4.16
C LEU A 166 4.91 10.83 2.92
N ALA A 167 5.56 12.00 2.91
CA ALA A 167 5.38 12.98 1.85
C ALA A 167 5.92 12.51 0.49
N ALA A 168 7.01 11.73 0.42
CA ALA A 168 7.62 11.36 -0.85
C ALA A 168 8.54 10.13 -0.86
N ALA A 169 8.55 9.38 -1.95
CA ALA A 169 9.51 8.30 -2.22
C ALA A 169 10.31 8.56 -3.51
N THR A 170 11.56 8.10 -3.54
CA THR A 170 12.48 8.21 -4.67
C THR A 170 13.03 6.85 -5.06
N LEU A 171 12.91 6.49 -6.33
CA LEU A 171 13.69 5.41 -6.91
C LEU A 171 14.99 6.00 -7.45
N ALA A 172 16.12 5.64 -6.86
CA ALA A 172 17.45 6.09 -7.25
C ALA A 172 18.21 4.96 -7.97
N PHE A 173 19.09 5.33 -8.90
CA PHE A 173 20.09 4.43 -9.50
C PHE A 173 21.48 4.97 -9.18
N GLY A 174 22.26 4.25 -8.38
CA GLY A 174 23.50 4.82 -7.84
C GLY A 174 24.35 3.87 -7.03
N VAL A 175 25.22 4.45 -6.21
CA VAL A 175 26.06 3.76 -5.23
C VAL A 175 25.80 4.32 -3.83
N LEU A 176 25.88 3.49 -2.81
CA LEU A 176 25.75 3.94 -1.42
C LEU A 176 26.94 4.82 -1.01
N GLY A 177 26.69 5.80 -0.14
CA GLY A 177 27.72 6.66 0.41
C GLY A 177 27.15 7.67 1.40
N THR A 178 27.96 8.64 1.79
CA THR A 178 27.58 9.74 2.68
C THR A 178 27.65 11.09 1.96
N GLU A 179 26.99 12.12 2.50
CA GLU A 179 26.93 13.46 1.90
C GLU A 179 28.30 14.12 1.74
N ASP A 180 29.22 13.87 2.69
CA ASP A 180 30.57 14.45 2.70
C ASP A 180 31.59 13.68 1.83
N ALA A 181 31.23 12.48 1.37
CA ALA A 181 32.09 11.66 0.52
C ALA A 181 31.87 11.98 -0.97
N PRO A 182 32.93 11.97 -1.80
CA PRO A 182 32.76 12.13 -3.23
C PRO A 182 32.01 10.94 -3.84
N GLY A 183 31.02 11.22 -4.69
CA GLY A 183 30.28 10.18 -5.41
C GLY A 183 29.78 10.67 -6.78
N PRO A 184 29.30 9.76 -7.64
CA PRO A 184 28.77 10.11 -8.95
C PRO A 184 27.36 10.72 -8.85
N GLY A 185 27.03 11.63 -9.78
CA GLY A 185 25.68 12.20 -9.86
C GLY A 185 25.30 13.07 -8.66
N LYS A 186 24.06 12.94 -8.20
CA LYS A 186 23.49 13.72 -7.09
C LYS A 186 23.33 12.84 -5.85
N TYR A 187 23.67 13.37 -4.68
CA TYR A 187 23.36 12.73 -3.40
C TYR A 187 21.87 12.83 -3.08
N MET A 188 21.27 11.69 -2.74
CA MET A 188 19.87 11.56 -2.32
C MET A 188 19.83 10.69 -1.06
N ARG A 189 19.01 11.04 -0.07
CA ARG A 189 18.88 10.28 1.18
C ARG A 189 17.44 10.25 1.65
N GLY A 190 17.13 9.26 2.47
CA GLY A 190 15.89 9.24 3.23
C GLY A 190 15.88 10.27 4.36
N VAL A 191 14.69 10.56 4.86
CA VAL A 191 14.44 11.41 6.04
C VAL A 191 13.38 10.69 6.85
N ASP A 192 13.63 10.46 8.14
CA ASP A 192 12.71 9.74 9.01
C ASP A 192 11.57 10.63 9.55
N MET A 193 10.65 10.04 10.33
CA MET A 193 9.51 10.73 10.95
C MET A 193 9.91 11.90 11.87
N GLU A 194 11.11 11.88 12.44
CA GLU A 194 11.62 12.95 13.31
C GLU A 194 12.31 14.06 12.50
N GLN A 195 12.19 14.02 11.16
CA GLN A 195 12.85 14.93 10.23
C GLN A 195 14.38 14.83 10.29
N MET A 196 14.90 13.70 10.77
CA MET A 196 16.33 13.44 10.81
C MET A 196 16.78 12.81 9.48
N PRO A 197 17.73 13.45 8.77
CA PRO A 197 18.23 12.87 7.54
C PRO A 197 19.06 11.62 7.81
N HIS A 198 18.83 10.55 7.04
CA HIS A 198 19.61 9.34 7.17
C HIS A 198 21.10 9.59 6.84
N THR A 199 21.99 8.93 7.59
CA THR A 199 23.45 9.15 7.49
C THR A 199 24.03 8.60 6.19
N GLU A 200 23.55 7.45 5.75
CA GLU A 200 23.84 6.87 4.44
C GLU A 200 22.77 7.27 3.42
N GLY A 201 23.19 7.50 2.18
CA GLY A 201 22.33 7.80 1.05
C GLY A 201 22.88 7.21 -0.24
N VAL A 202 22.35 7.66 -1.36
CA VAL A 202 22.70 7.20 -2.71
C VAL A 202 23.28 8.37 -3.51
N TRP A 203 24.51 8.20 -3.98
CA TRP A 203 25.08 9.03 -5.03
C TRP A 203 24.68 8.45 -6.38
N GLY A 204 23.83 9.16 -7.13
CA GLY A 204 23.25 8.58 -8.34
C GLY A 204 22.38 9.48 -9.18
N LEU A 205 21.60 8.82 -10.04
CA LEU A 205 20.54 9.38 -10.85
C LEU A 205 19.19 9.15 -10.17
N ARG A 206 18.31 10.15 -10.23
CA ARG A 206 16.92 9.99 -9.85
C ARG A 206 16.16 9.32 -10.98
N VAL A 207 15.63 8.12 -10.75
CA VAL A 207 14.87 7.37 -11.76
C VAL A 207 13.40 7.78 -11.74
N ALA A 208 12.82 7.89 -10.54
CA ALA A 208 11.44 8.31 -10.33
C ALA A 208 11.30 9.02 -8.99
N TYR A 209 10.28 9.86 -8.87
CA TYR A 209 9.95 10.57 -7.65
C TYR A 209 8.44 10.74 -7.55
N VAL A 210 7.90 10.24 -6.45
CA VAL A 210 6.47 10.29 -6.15
C VAL A 210 6.27 10.97 -4.81
N GLN A 211 5.15 11.68 -4.67
CA GLN A 211 4.79 12.41 -3.47
C GLN A 211 3.27 12.59 -3.35
N TYR A 212 2.80 12.90 -2.15
CA TYR A 212 1.38 13.10 -1.87
C TYR A 212 0.73 14.20 -2.69
N GLU A 213 1.42 15.33 -2.86
CA GLU A 213 0.89 16.46 -3.65
C GLU A 213 0.91 16.19 -5.17
N GLY A 214 1.38 15.02 -5.57
CA GLY A 214 1.46 14.59 -6.96
C GLY A 214 2.87 14.74 -7.56
N PRO A 215 3.28 13.79 -8.42
CA PRO A 215 2.55 12.57 -8.78
C PRO A 215 2.63 11.51 -7.66
N GLU A 216 1.52 10.85 -7.32
CA GLU A 216 1.49 9.79 -6.29
C GLU A 216 2.02 8.45 -6.82
N SER A 217 1.97 8.27 -8.14
CA SER A 217 2.58 7.14 -8.84
C SER A 217 3.27 7.59 -10.12
N GLU A 218 4.33 6.88 -10.52
CA GLU A 218 5.07 7.15 -11.74
C GLU A 218 5.38 5.83 -12.49
N GLU A 219 5.21 5.78 -13.81
CA GLU A 219 5.67 4.64 -14.61
C GLU A 219 7.19 4.63 -14.70
N VAL A 220 7.81 3.46 -14.48
CA VAL A 220 9.27 3.31 -14.52
C VAL A 220 9.71 2.22 -15.50
N ASP A 221 10.69 2.53 -16.35
CA ASP A 221 11.31 1.54 -17.22
C ASP A 221 12.59 0.96 -16.60
N LEU A 222 12.53 -0.31 -16.20
CA LEU A 222 13.66 -1.07 -15.68
C LEU A 222 14.28 -2.00 -16.74
N GLY A 223 13.86 -1.91 -18.01
CA GLY A 223 14.36 -2.72 -19.13
C GLY A 223 15.84 -2.53 -19.43
N GLU A 224 16.41 -3.44 -20.23
CA GLU A 224 17.85 -3.44 -20.55
C GLU A 224 18.34 -2.13 -21.18
N GLY A 225 17.54 -1.55 -22.08
CA GLY A 225 17.87 -0.27 -22.72
C GLY A 225 18.01 0.86 -21.71
N ALA A 226 16.97 1.10 -20.92
CA ALA A 226 16.98 2.14 -19.89
C ALA A 226 18.03 1.88 -18.79
N HIS A 227 18.33 0.63 -18.46
CA HIS A 227 19.40 0.30 -17.52
C HIS A 227 20.79 0.63 -18.10
N ALA A 228 21.06 0.22 -19.34
CA ALA A 228 22.35 0.49 -20.00
C ALA A 228 22.60 1.99 -20.16
N GLU A 229 21.57 2.77 -20.46
CA GLU A 229 21.66 4.23 -20.51
C GLU A 229 22.03 4.84 -19.16
N ARG A 230 21.39 4.40 -18.06
CA ARG A 230 21.71 4.86 -16.71
C ARG A 230 23.13 4.49 -16.28
N VAL A 231 23.59 3.28 -16.58
CA VAL A 231 24.99 2.86 -16.32
C VAL A 231 25.97 3.77 -17.07
N LYS A 232 25.68 4.07 -18.35
CA LYS A 232 26.51 4.94 -19.18
C LYS A 232 26.51 6.39 -18.67
N GLU A 233 25.36 6.92 -18.29
CA GLU A 233 25.20 8.29 -17.80
C GLU A 233 25.89 8.49 -16.45
N LEU A 234 25.69 7.56 -15.52
CA LEU A 234 26.28 7.64 -14.19
C LEU A 234 27.80 7.35 -14.21
N GLY A 235 28.26 6.51 -15.13
CA GLY A 235 29.66 6.10 -15.22
C GLY A 235 30.11 5.13 -14.11
N ALA A 236 29.16 4.49 -13.42
CA ALA A 236 29.42 3.54 -12.34
C ALA A 236 28.82 2.16 -12.70
N ALA A 237 29.69 1.17 -12.94
CA ALA A 237 29.29 -0.16 -13.40
C ALA A 237 28.69 -1.05 -12.29
N ASP A 238 28.96 -0.73 -11.03
CA ASP A 238 28.46 -1.40 -9.84
C ASP A 238 27.19 -0.76 -9.27
N ALA A 239 26.64 0.24 -9.96
CA ALA A 239 25.44 0.94 -9.53
C ALA A 239 24.20 0.04 -9.50
N ARG A 240 23.33 0.30 -8.54
CA ARG A 240 22.10 -0.47 -8.26
C ARG A 240 20.91 0.44 -8.08
N TYR A 241 19.72 -0.15 -8.10
CA TYR A 241 18.48 0.55 -7.79
C TYR A 241 18.25 0.57 -6.28
N PHE A 242 17.85 1.72 -5.77
CA PHE A 242 17.53 1.93 -4.36
C PHE A 242 16.21 2.65 -4.22
N ILE A 243 15.42 2.30 -3.21
CA ILE A 243 14.28 3.10 -2.76
C ILE A 243 14.73 3.93 -1.56
N LEU A 244 14.36 5.21 -1.60
CA LEU A 244 14.58 6.17 -0.53
C LEU A 244 13.23 6.80 -0.20
N ALA A 245 12.81 6.73 1.05
CA ALA A 245 11.57 7.35 1.49
C ALA A 245 11.89 8.57 2.38
N ARG A 246 11.09 9.63 2.23
CA ARG A 246 11.25 10.92 2.91
C ARG A 246 9.92 11.37 3.49
N TYR A 247 9.88 11.53 4.80
CA TYR A 247 8.86 12.34 5.47
C TYR A 247 9.15 13.83 5.20
N ASP A 248 8.10 14.65 5.02
CA ASP A 248 8.21 16.13 4.99
C ASP A 248 7.75 16.78 6.30
#